data_AF-X1C020-F1
#
_entry.id   AF-X1C020-F1
#
_cell.length_a   1.000
_cell.length_b   1.000
_cell.length_c   1.000
_cell.angle_alpha   90.00
_cell.angle_beta   90.00
_cell.angle_gamma   90.00
#
_symmetry.space_group_name_H-M   'P 1'
#
loop_
_entity.id
_entity.type
_entity.pdbx_description
1 polymer ?
#
loop_
_entity_poly.entity_id
_entity_poly.type
_entity_poly.pdbx_seq_one_letter_code
_entity_poly.pdbx_strand_id
1 'polypeptide(L)'
;ETEVEPASDKQKDFIYGVGDKKGIVDSHLITKAEVKRIGKAKDLSKEKASKILAWWWGDKDKNIVGEREKREKNPKVGESDLERREALMKEVLALMKKNYIHKPLQKKMYKKYQKDDIKDLAFEELEELKETLEHYVPDWK
;
A
#
# COMPACT_ATOMS: atom_id res chain seq x y z
N GLU A 1 -37.18 -12.96 7.73
CA GLU A 1 -35.84 -12.36 7.55
C GLU A 1 -34.81 -13.37 8.02
N THR A 2 -33.72 -13.57 7.29
CA THR A 2 -32.58 -14.32 7.81
C THR A 2 -31.88 -13.43 8.83
N GLU A 3 -32.01 -13.73 10.12
CA GLU A 3 -31.23 -13.07 11.16
C GLU A 3 -29.74 -13.24 10.85
N VAL A 4 -29.09 -12.12 10.54
CA VAL A 4 -27.65 -12.12 10.27
C VAL A 4 -26.94 -12.06 11.62
N GLU A 5 -26.36 -13.18 12.04
CA GLU A 5 -25.64 -13.26 13.30
C GLU A 5 -24.44 -12.27 13.30
N PRO A 6 -24.32 -11.39 14.32
CA PRO A 6 -23.22 -10.45 14.40
C PRO A 6 -21.89 -11.17 14.61
N ALA A 7 -20.80 -10.57 14.16
CA ALA A 7 -19.46 -11.10 14.41
C ALA A 7 -19.18 -11.17 15.91
N SER A 8 -18.52 -12.25 16.34
CA SER A 8 -18.08 -12.36 17.73
C SER A 8 -17.01 -11.32 18.02
N ASP A 9 -16.88 -10.94 19.29
CA ASP A 9 -15.87 -9.95 19.70
C ASP A 9 -14.48 -10.42 19.30
N LYS A 10 -14.17 -11.70 19.52
CA LYS A 10 -12.91 -12.31 19.07
C LYS A 10 -12.64 -12.13 17.56
N GLN A 11 -13.66 -12.23 16.71
CA GLN A 11 -13.49 -11.99 15.27
C GLN A 11 -13.23 -10.51 14.95
N LYS A 12 -13.94 -9.60 15.63
CA LYS A 12 -13.75 -8.15 15.50
C LYS A 12 -12.34 -7.77 15.97
N ASP A 13 -11.87 -8.35 17.07
CA ASP A 13 -10.55 -8.12 17.62
C ASP A 13 -9.45 -8.47 16.63
N PHE A 14 -9.57 -9.58 15.89
CA PHE A 14 -8.59 -9.93 14.85
C PHE A 14 -8.63 -8.98 13.65
N ILE A 15 -9.80 -8.40 13.33
CA ILE A 15 -9.96 -7.54 12.15
C ILE A 15 -9.59 -6.09 12.45
N TYR A 16 -10.01 -5.55 13.59
CA TYR A 16 -9.88 -4.14 13.96
C TYR A 16 -8.86 -3.87 15.06
N GLY A 17 -8.39 -4.92 15.76
CA GLY A 17 -7.50 -4.76 16.89
C GLY A 17 -8.24 -4.53 18.22
N VAL A 18 -7.49 -4.65 19.32
CA VAL A 18 -7.96 -4.36 20.69
C VAL A 18 -6.83 -3.73 21.50
N GLY A 19 -7.10 -2.57 22.11
CA GLY A 19 -6.08 -1.82 22.83
C GLY A 19 -4.89 -1.53 21.89
N ASP A 20 -3.70 -1.98 22.28
CA ASP A 20 -2.48 -1.81 21.48
C ASP A 20 -2.28 -2.87 20.37
N LYS A 21 -3.14 -3.91 20.33
CA LYS A 21 -3.02 -4.98 19.33
C LYS A 21 -3.65 -4.51 18.03
N LYS A 22 -2.81 -4.40 16.98
CA LYS A 22 -3.23 -4.05 15.61
C LYS A 22 -4.03 -5.16 14.95
N GLY A 23 -5.11 -4.80 14.26
CA GLY A 23 -5.92 -5.72 13.47
C GLY A 23 -5.46 -5.81 12.02
N ILE A 24 -6.20 -6.58 11.22
CA ILE A 24 -6.06 -6.64 9.76
C ILE A 24 -6.11 -5.23 9.13
N VAL A 25 -7.04 -4.38 9.59
CA VAL A 25 -7.23 -3.03 9.03
C VAL A 25 -6.05 -2.08 9.25
N ASP A 26 -5.18 -2.39 10.22
CA ASP A 26 -3.98 -1.61 10.56
C ASP A 26 -2.71 -2.18 9.92
N SER A 27 -2.85 -3.24 9.10
CA SER A 27 -1.71 -3.83 8.41
C SER A 27 -1.15 -2.85 7.38
N HIS A 28 0.17 -2.70 7.35
CA HIS A 28 0.87 -2.00 6.26
C HIS A 28 0.73 -2.72 4.90
N LEU A 29 0.25 -3.96 4.89
CA LEU A 29 -0.02 -4.72 3.68
C LEU A 29 -1.46 -4.60 3.21
N ILE A 30 -2.33 -4.05 4.06
CA ILE A 30 -3.73 -3.83 3.71
C ILE A 30 -3.87 -2.47 3.03
N THR A 31 -4.67 -2.45 1.97
CA THR A 31 -4.96 -1.21 1.27
C THR A 31 -6.09 -0.45 1.97
N LYS A 32 -6.09 0.88 1.86
CA LYS A 32 -7.22 1.71 2.32
C LYS A 32 -8.57 1.27 1.72
N ALA A 33 -8.56 0.70 0.51
CA ALA A 33 -9.76 0.16 -0.14
C ALA A 33 -10.28 -1.10 0.55
N GLU A 34 -9.39 -2.00 0.95
CA GLU A 34 -9.76 -3.21 1.68
C GLU A 34 -10.30 -2.89 3.06
N VAL A 35 -9.69 -1.92 3.77
CA VAL A 35 -10.23 -1.38 5.03
C VAL A 35 -11.67 -0.88 4.85
N LYS A 36 -11.95 -0.13 3.78
CA LYS A 36 -13.31 0.34 3.47
C LYS A 36 -14.29 -0.80 3.17
N ARG A 37 -13.86 -1.86 2.46
CA ARG A 37 -14.69 -3.05 2.15
C ARG A 37 -15.01 -3.86 3.41
N ILE A 38 -14.05 -3.95 4.34
CA ILE A 38 -14.23 -4.58 5.64
C ILE A 38 -15.35 -3.86 6.40
N GLY A 39 -15.32 -2.52 6.46
CA GLY A 39 -16.38 -1.70 7.01
C GLY A 39 -16.15 -1.35 8.49
N LYS A 40 -17.22 -1.17 9.26
CA LYS A 40 -17.15 -0.88 10.70
C LYS A 40 -17.41 -2.14 11.53
N ALA A 41 -16.80 -2.24 12.70
CA ALA A 41 -16.93 -3.39 13.59
C ALA A 41 -18.37 -3.72 13.99
N LYS A 42 -19.21 -2.70 14.15
CA LYS A 42 -20.62 -2.83 14.52
C LYS A 42 -21.51 -3.44 13.43
N ASP A 43 -21.11 -3.29 12.16
CA ASP A 43 -21.90 -3.73 11.00
C ASP A 43 -21.37 -5.08 10.45
N LEU A 44 -20.43 -5.70 11.17
CA LEU A 44 -19.75 -6.90 10.73
C LEU A 44 -20.54 -8.14 11.17
N SER A 45 -20.99 -8.94 10.21
CA SER A 45 -21.59 -10.25 10.47
C SER A 45 -20.54 -11.33 10.69
N LYS A 46 -20.90 -12.39 11.41
CA LYS A 46 -20.04 -13.54 11.68
C LYS A 46 -19.51 -14.19 10.40
N GLU A 47 -20.37 -14.34 9.39
CA GLU A 47 -19.99 -14.91 8.10
C GLU A 47 -18.98 -14.01 7.36
N LYS A 48 -19.25 -12.70 7.31
CA LYS A 48 -18.35 -11.74 6.66
C LYS A 48 -17.00 -11.69 7.38
N ALA A 49 -17.01 -11.70 8.71
CA ALA A 49 -15.80 -11.74 9.51
C ALA A 49 -14.96 -13.00 9.23
N SER A 50 -15.59 -14.17 9.23
CA SER A 50 -14.91 -15.43 8.88
C SER A 50 -14.30 -15.40 7.48
N LYS A 51 -14.99 -14.82 6.49
CA LYS A 51 -14.46 -14.65 5.13
C LYS A 51 -13.23 -13.74 5.11
N ILE A 52 -13.27 -12.61 5.82
CA ILE A 52 -12.11 -11.68 5.91
C ILE A 52 -10.92 -12.38 6.59
N LEU A 53 -11.16 -13.10 7.68
CA LEU A 53 -10.11 -13.81 8.41
C LEU A 53 -9.48 -14.91 7.54
N ALA A 54 -10.30 -15.73 6.87
CA ALA A 54 -9.82 -16.77 5.97
C ALA A 54 -9.10 -16.20 4.75
N TRP A 55 -9.58 -15.10 4.19
CA TRP A 55 -8.89 -14.41 3.09
C TRP A 55 -7.52 -13.91 3.52
N TRP A 56 -7.43 -13.22 4.66
CA TRP A 56 -6.19 -12.59 5.09
C TRP A 56 -5.16 -13.59 5.64
N TRP A 57 -5.60 -14.49 6.51
CA TRP A 57 -4.73 -15.45 7.22
C TRP A 57 -4.64 -16.82 6.53
N GLY A 58 -5.53 -17.13 5.61
CA GLY A 58 -5.63 -18.44 5.00
C GLY A 58 -6.35 -19.44 5.91
N ASP A 59 -6.34 -20.69 5.47
CA ASP A 59 -6.91 -21.83 6.19
C ASP A 59 -5.98 -23.03 5.98
N LYS A 60 -5.22 -23.37 7.02
CA LYS A 60 -4.21 -24.45 6.96
C LYS A 60 -4.84 -25.82 6.78
N ASP A 61 -5.98 -26.06 7.40
CA ASP A 61 -6.68 -27.34 7.32
C ASP A 61 -7.23 -27.58 5.90
N LYS A 62 -7.43 -26.50 5.14
CA LYS A 62 -7.86 -26.52 3.73
C LYS A 62 -6.75 -26.21 2.73
N ASN A 63 -5.49 -26.12 3.17
CA ASN A 63 -4.34 -25.72 2.33
C ASN A 63 -4.55 -24.39 1.57
N ILE A 64 -5.30 -23.44 2.14
CA ILE A 64 -5.51 -22.11 1.56
C ILE A 64 -4.46 -21.16 2.12
N VAL A 65 -3.60 -20.64 1.24
CA VAL A 65 -2.60 -19.62 1.59
C VAL A 65 -3.28 -18.26 1.75
N GLY A 66 -3.04 -17.61 2.88
CA GLY A 66 -3.57 -16.29 3.20
C GLY A 66 -3.01 -15.19 2.30
N GLU A 67 -3.82 -14.18 2.05
CA GLU A 67 -3.43 -13.01 1.27
C GLU A 67 -2.24 -12.29 1.89
N ARG A 68 -2.18 -12.21 3.22
CA ARG A 68 -1.01 -11.67 3.93
C ARG A 68 0.28 -12.40 3.53
N GLU A 69 0.25 -13.73 3.57
CA GLU A 69 1.42 -14.56 3.27
C GLU A 69 1.86 -14.43 1.79
N LYS A 70 0.91 -14.31 0.86
CA LYS A 70 1.21 -14.04 -0.56
C LYS A 70 1.92 -12.69 -0.72
N ARG A 71 1.44 -11.69 0.01
CA ARG A 71 1.93 -10.31 -0.05
C ARG A 71 3.31 -10.16 0.57
N GLU A 72 3.57 -10.88 1.65
CA GLU A 72 4.89 -10.97 2.29
C GLU A 72 5.92 -11.69 1.39
N LYS A 73 5.54 -12.75 0.67
CA LYS A 73 6.46 -13.53 -0.19
C LYS A 73 6.77 -12.88 -1.54
N ASN A 74 5.87 -12.06 -2.06
CA ASN A 74 6.09 -11.31 -3.28
C ASN A 74 5.63 -9.87 -3.04
N PRO A 75 6.54 -8.94 -2.66
CA PRO A 75 6.19 -7.58 -2.28
C PRO A 75 5.53 -6.78 -3.41
N LYS A 76 5.48 -7.29 -4.65
CA LYS A 76 4.62 -6.74 -5.72
C LYS A 76 3.12 -6.92 -5.46
N VAL A 77 2.73 -7.84 -4.59
CA VAL A 77 1.36 -7.99 -4.09
C VAL A 77 1.37 -7.44 -2.66
N GLY A 78 0.58 -6.40 -2.38
CA GLY A 78 0.29 -5.96 -1.01
C GLY A 78 1.36 -5.30 -0.17
N GLU A 79 2.28 -4.54 -0.72
CA GLU A 79 2.80 -3.37 -0.01
C GLU A 79 1.68 -2.32 0.02
N SER A 80 1.53 -1.55 1.11
CA SER A 80 0.65 -0.38 1.02
C SER A 80 1.23 0.58 0.00
N ASP A 81 0.36 1.08 -0.87
CA ASP A 81 0.68 2.00 -1.94
C ASP A 81 1.52 3.22 -1.48
N LEU A 82 1.33 3.63 -0.22
CA LEU A 82 2.05 4.74 0.38
C LEU A 82 3.53 4.43 0.60
N GLU A 83 3.87 3.23 1.08
CA GLU A 83 5.25 2.80 1.31
C GLU A 83 5.99 2.55 0.01
N ARG A 84 5.30 1.97 -0.99
CA ARG A 84 5.87 1.81 -2.34
C ARG A 84 6.28 3.15 -2.91
N ARG A 85 5.37 4.11 -2.82
CA ARG A 85 5.55 5.46 -3.31
C ARG A 85 6.67 6.19 -2.58
N GLU A 86 6.75 6.04 -1.25
CA GLU A 86 7.86 6.62 -0.49
C GLU A 86 9.22 6.02 -0.84
N ALA A 87 9.30 4.70 -1.04
CA ALA A 87 10.52 4.03 -1.46
C ALA A 87 10.96 4.53 -2.85
N LEU A 88 10.02 4.53 -3.79
CA LEU A 88 10.28 4.99 -5.15
C LEU A 88 10.66 6.48 -5.21
N MET A 89 10.02 7.32 -4.39
CA MET A 89 10.37 8.74 -4.28
C MET A 89 11.81 8.93 -3.79
N LYS A 90 12.29 8.12 -2.84
CA LYS A 90 13.68 8.17 -2.35
C LYS A 90 14.67 7.76 -3.45
N GLU A 91 14.34 6.74 -4.23
CA GLU A 91 15.16 6.30 -5.37
C GLU A 91 15.29 7.40 -6.42
N VAL A 92 14.17 8.02 -6.78
CA VAL A 92 14.15 9.17 -7.71
C VAL A 92 15.02 10.32 -7.19
N LEU A 93 14.90 10.68 -5.91
CA LEU A 93 15.73 11.73 -5.31
C LEU A 93 17.23 11.38 -5.33
N ALA A 94 17.56 10.11 -5.08
CA ALA A 94 18.95 9.65 -5.14
C ALA A 94 19.53 9.74 -6.55
N LEU A 95 18.75 9.33 -7.56
CA LEU A 95 19.14 9.47 -8.97
C LEU A 95 19.29 10.93 -9.38
N MET A 96 18.38 11.80 -8.96
CA MET A 96 18.51 13.25 -9.17
C MET A 96 19.81 13.79 -8.60
N LYS A 97 20.18 13.37 -7.38
CA LYS A 97 21.45 13.77 -6.77
C LYS A 97 22.65 13.23 -7.54
N LYS A 98 22.62 11.97 -7.97
CA LYS A 98 23.68 11.33 -8.76
C LYS A 98 23.91 12.04 -10.10
N ASN A 99 22.83 12.49 -10.73
CA ASN A 99 22.84 13.18 -12.01
C ASN A 99 23.01 14.70 -11.87
N TYR A 100 23.35 15.20 -10.68
CA TYR A 100 23.54 16.63 -10.41
C TYR A 100 22.32 17.51 -10.78
N ILE A 101 21.11 16.96 -10.64
CA ILE A 101 19.86 17.67 -10.92
C ILE A 101 19.53 18.61 -9.76
N HIS A 102 19.77 19.91 -9.95
CA HIS A 102 19.48 20.95 -8.96
C HIS A 102 18.00 21.37 -8.96
N LYS A 103 17.56 22.05 -7.89
CA LYS A 103 16.16 22.46 -7.68
C LYS A 103 15.45 23.08 -8.90
N PRO A 104 16.07 23.98 -9.70
CA PRO A 104 15.41 24.52 -10.89
C PRO A 104 15.09 23.44 -11.94
N LEU A 105 16.00 22.47 -12.11
CA LEU A 105 15.81 21.38 -13.05
C LEU A 105 14.86 20.31 -12.50
N GLN A 106 14.89 20.05 -11.18
CA GLN A 106 13.89 19.24 -10.50
C GLN A 106 12.48 19.80 -10.75
N LYS A 107 12.28 21.11 -10.51
CA LYS A 107 11.01 21.79 -10.81
C LYS A 107 10.61 21.68 -12.28
N LYS A 108 11.56 21.79 -13.21
CA LYS A 108 11.29 21.61 -14.65
C LYS A 108 10.83 20.18 -14.96
N MET A 109 11.42 19.17 -14.33
CA MET A 109 11.00 17.77 -14.44
C MET A 109 9.61 17.56 -13.85
N TYR A 110 9.30 18.11 -12.68
CA TYR A 110 7.97 18.02 -12.05
C TYR A 110 6.90 18.77 -12.85
N LYS A 111 7.26 19.87 -13.53
CA LYS A 111 6.36 20.64 -14.38
C LYS A 111 5.78 19.83 -15.54
N LYS A 112 6.49 18.79 -16.03
CA LYS A 112 5.94 17.83 -17.00
C LYS A 112 4.65 17.18 -16.49
N TYR A 113 4.59 16.95 -15.18
CA TYR A 113 3.45 16.36 -14.46
C TYR A 113 2.50 17.42 -13.86
N GLN A 114 2.72 18.71 -14.16
CA GLN A 114 1.98 19.84 -13.58
C GLN A 114 2.04 19.86 -12.04
N LYS A 115 3.18 19.42 -11.47
CA LYS A 115 3.45 19.42 -10.01
C LYS A 115 4.62 20.33 -9.65
N ASP A 116 4.65 20.75 -8.40
CA ASP A 116 5.70 21.63 -7.86
C ASP A 116 6.68 20.90 -6.91
N ASP A 117 6.26 19.79 -6.30
CA ASP A 117 7.08 18.97 -5.39
C ASP A 117 7.04 17.49 -5.78
N ILE A 118 8.13 16.78 -5.53
CA ILE A 118 8.21 15.32 -5.71
C ILE A 118 7.22 14.59 -4.80
N LYS A 119 6.91 15.16 -3.63
CA LYS A 119 5.91 14.65 -2.70
C LYS A 119 4.49 14.71 -3.24
N ASP A 120 4.27 15.37 -4.37
CA ASP A 120 2.97 15.45 -5.04
C ASP A 120 2.86 14.50 -6.23
N LEU A 121 3.95 13.80 -6.60
CA LEU A 121 3.97 12.86 -7.72
C LEU A 121 3.34 11.53 -7.34
N ALA A 122 2.51 10.98 -8.22
CA ALA A 122 1.97 9.63 -8.10
C ALA A 122 3.06 8.56 -8.26
N PHE A 123 2.74 7.32 -7.93
CA PHE A 123 3.68 6.20 -8.02
C PHE A 123 4.22 6.04 -9.45
N GLU A 124 3.35 6.06 -10.45
CA GLU A 124 3.69 5.90 -11.86
C GLU A 124 4.54 7.07 -12.39
N GLU A 125 4.24 8.29 -11.93
CA GLU A 125 5.02 9.48 -12.28
C GLU A 125 6.43 9.41 -11.71
N LEU A 126 6.60 8.79 -10.53
CA LEU A 126 7.91 8.51 -9.96
C LEU A 126 8.63 7.38 -10.72
N GLU A 127 7.94 6.37 -11.25
CA GLU A 127 8.55 5.31 -12.07
C GLU A 127 9.07 5.87 -13.40
N GLU A 128 8.25 6.65 -14.12
CA GLU A 128 8.69 7.31 -15.37
C GLU A 128 9.88 8.25 -15.12
N LEU A 129 9.83 8.98 -14.01
CA LEU A 129 10.89 9.92 -13.66
C LEU A 129 12.16 9.17 -13.30
N LYS A 130 12.06 8.03 -12.60
CA LYS A 130 13.18 7.13 -12.33
C LYS A 130 13.80 6.64 -13.64
N GLU A 131 13.00 6.10 -14.57
CA GLU A 131 13.50 5.62 -15.87
C GLU A 131 14.19 6.73 -16.67
N THR A 132 13.61 7.93 -16.67
CA THR A 132 14.20 9.12 -17.32
C THR A 132 15.55 9.45 -16.70
N LEU A 133 15.67 9.37 -15.37
CA LEU A 133 16.90 9.66 -14.65
C LEU A 133 17.95 8.56 -14.80
N GLU A 134 17.56 7.29 -14.92
CA GLU A 134 18.50 6.18 -15.17
C GLU A 134 19.22 6.33 -16.51
N HIS A 135 18.53 6.88 -17.52
CA HIS A 135 19.07 7.14 -18.85
C HIS A 135 19.46 8.60 -19.07
N TYR A 136 19.43 9.42 -18.01
CA TYR A 136 19.73 10.83 -18.11
C TYR A 136 21.22 11.01 -18.38
N VAL A 137 21.53 11.47 -19.60
CA VAL A 137 22.86 11.94 -19.96
C VAL A 137 22.90 13.44 -19.70
N PRO A 138 23.70 13.92 -18.74
CA PRO A 138 23.83 15.35 -18.50
C PRO A 138 24.41 16.01 -19.76
N ASP A 139 23.70 16.97 -20.33
CA ASP A 139 24.16 17.76 -21.48
C ASP A 139 25.15 18.83 -20.97
N TRP A 140 26.34 18.38 -20.56
CA TRP A 140 27.44 19.26 -20.20
C TRP A 140 28.22 19.53 -21.49
N LYS A 141 27.75 20.52 -22.26
CA LYS A 141 28.57 21.22 -23.24
C LYS A 141 29.43 22.27 -22.57
#